data_AF-A0A258W2A5-F1
#
_entry.id   AF-A0A258W2A5-F1
#
_cell.length_a   1.000
_cell.length_b   1.000
_cell.length_c   1.000
_cell.angle_alpha   90.00
_cell.angle_beta   90.00
_cell.angle_gamma   90.00
#
_symmetry.space_group_name_H-M   'P 1'
#
loop_
_entity.id
_entity.type
_entity.pdbx_description
1 polymer ?
#
loop_
_entity_poly.entity_id
_entity_poly.type
_entity_poly.pdbx_seq_one_letter_code
_entity_poly.pdbx_strand_id
1 'polypeptide(L)'
;MSFSNQVPHEMKVVYIQRRLSDFAECSKAIATGDYSFLEKVGHQVKGNAESFGFDALSPIGIALETAAKEKNIEEIKKAVHDFGTAVANIQKTEL
;
A
#
# COMPACT_ATOMS: atom_id res chain seq x y z
N MET A 1 29.19 17.54 -5.67
CA MET A 1 27.92 17.57 -6.42
C MET A 1 27.05 16.43 -5.89
N SER A 2 26.11 16.73 -4.99
CA SER A 2 25.13 15.74 -4.55
C SER A 2 24.08 15.63 -5.63
N PHE A 3 24.13 14.57 -6.44
CA PHE A 3 22.95 14.15 -7.20
C PHE A 3 21.93 13.73 -6.15
N SER A 4 20.94 14.60 -5.92
CA SER A 4 19.79 14.27 -5.11
C SER A 4 19.16 13.03 -5.73
N ASN A 5 19.22 11.89 -5.04
CA ASN A 5 18.56 10.63 -5.39
C ASN A 5 17.03 10.81 -5.24
N GLN A 6 16.45 11.74 -6.01
CA GLN A 6 15.02 11.95 -6.05
C GLN A 6 14.44 11.04 -7.14
N VAL A 7 13.56 10.14 -6.72
CA VAL A 7 12.76 9.34 -7.64
C VAL A 7 11.98 10.28 -8.58
N PRO A 8 12.10 10.12 -9.90
CA PRO A 8 11.32 10.84 -10.89
C PRO A 8 9.83 10.87 -10.54
N HIS A 9 9.21 12.04 -10.70
CA HIS A 9 7.79 12.26 -10.40
C HIS A 9 6.89 11.25 -11.14
N GLU A 10 7.20 10.94 -12.41
CA GLU A 10 6.47 9.93 -13.19
C GLU A 10 6.45 8.55 -12.51
N MET A 11 7.58 8.14 -11.90
CA MET A 11 7.64 6.86 -11.19
C MET A 11 6.82 6.87 -9.90
N LYS A 12 6.73 8.02 -9.21
CA LYS A 12 5.85 8.21 -8.06
C LYS A 12 4.37 8.10 -8.46
N VAL A 13 3.97 8.72 -9.58
CA VAL A 13 2.62 8.63 -10.14
C VAL A 13 2.26 7.17 -10.43
N VAL A 14 3.12 6.46 -11.16
CA VAL A 14 2.90 5.05 -11.53
C VAL A 14 2.81 4.18 -10.28
N TYR A 15 3.63 4.44 -9.26
CA TYR A 15 3.55 3.74 -7.99
C TYR A 15 2.17 3.90 -7.34
N ILE A 16 1.70 5.14 -7.16
CA ILE A 16 0.41 5.43 -6.51
C ILE A 16 -0.77 4.86 -7.32
N GLN A 17 -0.72 4.92 -8.64
CA GLN A 17 -1.73 4.29 -9.49
C GLN A 17 -1.81 2.77 -9.27
N ARG A 18 -0.67 2.08 -9.14
CA ARG A 18 -0.64 0.65 -8.82
C ARG A 18 -1.24 0.38 -7.44
N ARG A 19 -0.93 1.21 -6.43
CA ARG A 19 -1.51 1.08 -5.08
C ARG A 19 -3.02 1.29 -5.05
N LEU A 20 -3.56 2.18 -5.87
CA LEU A 20 -5.01 2.34 -6.04
C LEU A 20 -5.65 1.09 -6.66
N SER A 21 -5.02 0.49 -7.66
CA SER A 21 -5.49 -0.79 -8.23
C SER A 21 -5.44 -1.92 -7.20
N ASP A 22 -4.36 -2.03 -6.43
CA ASP A 22 -4.24 -3.02 -5.34
C ASP A 22 -5.37 -2.82 -4.31
N PHE A 23 -5.65 -1.58 -3.91
CA PHE A 23 -6.75 -1.26 -2.98
C PHE A 23 -8.11 -1.70 -3.51
N ALA A 24 -8.40 -1.49 -4.80
CA ALA A 24 -9.64 -1.95 -5.42
C ALA A 24 -9.76 -3.48 -5.39
N GLU A 25 -8.65 -4.19 -5.63
CA GLU A 25 -8.59 -5.65 -5.57
C GLU A 25 -8.68 -6.20 -4.14
N CYS A 26 -8.18 -5.49 -3.13
CA CYS A 26 -8.29 -5.87 -1.72
C CYS A 26 -9.74 -6.10 -1.28
N SER A 27 -10.70 -5.31 -1.78
CA SER A 27 -12.12 -5.52 -1.45
C SER A 27 -12.64 -6.87 -1.95
N LYS A 28 -12.21 -7.29 -3.15
CA LYS A 28 -12.55 -8.61 -3.69
C LYS A 28 -11.86 -9.71 -2.90
N ALA A 29 -10.58 -9.54 -2.58
CA ALA A 29 -9.80 -10.49 -1.80
C ALA A 29 -10.39 -10.72 -0.41
N ILE A 30 -10.87 -9.67 0.26
CA ILE A 30 -11.61 -9.77 1.53
C ILE A 30 -12.87 -10.63 1.37
N ALA A 31 -13.66 -10.38 0.33
CA ALA A 31 -14.92 -11.11 0.09
C ALA A 31 -14.69 -12.59 -0.24
N THR A 32 -13.60 -12.93 -0.93
CA THR A 32 -13.27 -14.31 -1.32
C THR A 32 -12.35 -15.03 -0.33
N GLY A 33 -11.89 -14.35 0.73
CA GLY A 33 -10.92 -14.91 1.67
C GLY A 33 -9.53 -15.14 1.07
N ASP A 34 -9.14 -14.36 0.05
CA ASP A 34 -7.82 -14.42 -0.57
C ASP A 34 -6.78 -13.68 0.30
N TYR A 35 -6.44 -14.31 1.43
CA TYR A 35 -5.45 -13.80 2.36
C TYR A 35 -4.04 -13.75 1.74
N SER A 36 -3.75 -14.61 0.77
CA SER A 36 -2.45 -14.63 0.07
C SER A 36 -2.26 -13.37 -0.78
N PHE A 37 -3.31 -12.89 -1.44
CA PHE A 37 -3.27 -11.60 -2.14
C PHE A 37 -3.04 -10.44 -1.16
N LEU A 38 -3.79 -10.41 -0.05
CA LEU A 38 -3.67 -9.36 0.97
C LEU A 38 -2.27 -9.32 1.61
N GLU A 39 -1.70 -10.49 1.91
CA GLU A 39 -0.33 -10.62 2.39
C GLU A 39 0.67 -10.05 1.38
N LYS A 40 0.53 -10.41 0.11
CA LYS A 40 1.40 -9.92 -0.98
C LYS A 40 1.35 -8.40 -1.11
N VAL A 41 0.15 -7.80 -1.06
CA VAL A 41 0.00 -6.34 -1.11
C VAL A 41 0.73 -5.70 0.08
N GLY A 42 0.47 -6.17 1.31
CA GLY A 42 1.15 -5.68 2.50
C GLY A 42 2.68 -5.78 2.40
N HIS A 43 3.18 -6.94 1.96
CA HIS A 43 4.60 -7.20 1.75
C HIS A 43 5.25 -6.26 0.75
N GLN A 44 4.57 -6.00 -0.38
CA GLN A 44 5.08 -5.08 -1.38
C GLN A 44 5.12 -3.66 -0.84
N VAL A 45 4.01 -3.19 -0.26
CA VAL A 45 3.89 -1.82 0.25
C VAL A 45 4.96 -1.53 1.30
N LYS A 46 5.15 -2.42 2.30
CA LYS A 46 6.19 -2.24 3.32
C LYS A 46 7.60 -2.19 2.74
N GLY A 47 7.84 -2.88 1.62
CA GLY A 47 9.18 -3.08 1.09
C GLY A 47 9.60 -2.01 0.09
N ASN A 48 8.64 -1.38 -0.58
CA ASN A 48 8.93 -0.45 -1.66
C ASN A 48 8.45 0.99 -1.41
N ALA A 49 7.54 1.26 -0.47
CA ALA A 49 7.00 2.60 -0.29
C ALA A 49 8.08 3.67 -0.01
N GLU A 50 9.05 3.34 0.84
CA GLU A 50 10.18 4.23 1.18
C GLU A 50 11.04 4.56 -0.04
N SER A 51 11.22 3.59 -0.95
CA SER A 51 11.97 3.80 -2.19
C SER A 51 11.33 4.86 -3.09
N PHE A 52 10.02 5.12 -2.95
CA PHE A 52 9.30 6.17 -3.69
C PHE A 52 9.05 7.44 -2.84
N GLY A 53 9.53 7.48 -1.60
CA GLY A 53 9.33 8.61 -0.68
C GLY A 53 7.97 8.61 0.01
N PHE A 54 7.32 7.46 0.14
CA PHE A 54 6.01 7.31 0.78
C PHE A 54 6.11 6.52 2.08
N ASP A 55 7.04 6.91 2.96
CA ASP A 55 7.36 6.20 4.21
C ASP A 55 6.13 5.93 5.09
N ALA A 56 5.13 6.82 5.04
CA ALA A 56 3.86 6.68 5.75
C ALA A 56 3.04 5.44 5.35
N LEU A 57 3.28 4.85 4.17
CA LEU A 57 2.61 3.62 3.73
C LEU A 57 3.26 2.35 4.30
N SER A 58 4.54 2.38 4.68
CA SER A 58 5.25 1.23 5.26
C SER A 58 4.53 0.62 6.48
N PRO A 59 4.16 1.38 7.53
CA PRO A 59 3.47 0.81 8.70
C PRO A 59 2.10 0.21 8.34
N ILE A 60 1.40 0.78 7.36
CA ILE A 60 0.13 0.24 6.87
C ILE A 60 0.37 -1.11 6.16
N GLY A 61 1.41 -1.22 5.34
CA GLY A 61 1.81 -2.47 4.68
C GLY A 61 2.16 -3.57 5.69
N ILE A 62 2.87 -3.23 6.77
CA ILE A 62 3.20 -4.16 7.86
C ILE A 62 1.93 -4.66 8.55
N ALA A 63 0.99 -3.76 8.86
CA ALA A 63 -0.27 -4.12 9.50
C ALA A 63 -1.10 -5.06 8.61
N LEU A 64 -1.22 -4.73 7.31
CA LEU A 64 -1.95 -5.56 6.34
C LEU A 64 -1.33 -6.95 6.18
N GLU A 65 0.00 -7.04 6.03
CA GLU A 65 0.70 -8.32 5.89
C GLU A 65 0.53 -9.20 7.14
N THR A 66 0.67 -8.61 8.32
CA THR A 66 0.52 -9.31 9.60
C THR A 66 -0.91 -9.83 9.76
N ALA A 67 -1.90 -8.97 9.56
CA ALA A 67 -3.31 -9.34 9.67
C ALA A 67 -3.70 -10.42 8.64
N ALA A 68 -3.15 -10.37 7.43
CA ALA A 68 -3.38 -11.39 6.40
C ALA A 68 -2.78 -12.76 6.79
N LYS A 69 -1.56 -12.79 7.34
CA LYS A 69 -0.93 -14.03 7.84
C LYS A 69 -1.72 -14.66 8.98
N GLU A 70 -2.24 -13.84 9.88
CA GLU A 70 -3.07 -14.26 11.01
C GLU A 70 -4.53 -14.55 10.61
N LYS A 71 -4.92 -14.22 9.36
CA LYS A 71 -6.30 -14.27 8.86
C LYS A 71 -7.27 -13.50 9.76
N ASN A 72 -6.79 -12.42 10.37
CA ASN A 72 -7.59 -11.56 11.23
C ASN A 72 -8.38 -10.57 10.38
N ILE A 73 -9.62 -10.93 10.06
CA ILE A 73 -10.47 -10.17 9.13
C ILE A 73 -10.76 -8.73 9.58
N GLU A 74 -10.83 -8.48 10.89
CA GLU A 74 -11.10 -7.15 11.43
C GLU A 74 -9.89 -6.23 11.27
N GLU A 75 -8.68 -6.73 11.57
CA GLU A 75 -7.45 -5.98 11.34
C GLU A 75 -7.15 -5.82 9.84
N ILE A 76 -7.51 -6.79 8.99
CA ILE A 76 -7.41 -6.66 7.53
C ILE A 76 -8.28 -5.50 7.05
N LYS A 77 -9.56 -5.44 7.44
CA LYS A 77 -10.47 -4.37 7.01
C LYS A 77 -9.96 -3.00 7.45
N LYS A 78 -9.47 -2.90 8.68
CA LYS A 78 -8.87 -1.67 9.21
C LYS A 78 -7.64 -1.25 8.40
N ALA A 79 -6.69 -2.16 8.17
CA ALA A 79 -5.49 -1.88 7.41
C ALA A 79 -5.81 -1.50 5.95
N VAL A 80 -6.79 -2.15 5.31
CA VAL A 80 -7.23 -1.81 3.93
C VAL A 80 -7.92 -0.45 3.88
N HIS A 81 -8.72 -0.10 4.89
CA HIS A 81 -9.31 1.24 5.01
C HIS A 81 -8.23 2.33 5.14
N ASP A 82 -7.25 2.11 6.01
CA ASP A 82 -6.16 3.05 6.23
C ASP A 82 -5.28 3.19 4.98
N PHE A 83 -5.05 2.07 4.27
CA PHE A 83 -4.35 2.04 2.99
C PHE A 83 -5.05 2.88 1.93
N GLY A 84 -6.35 2.68 1.74
CA GLY A 84 -7.14 3.47 0.78
C GLY A 84 -7.12 4.96 1.10
N THR A 85 -7.26 5.32 2.39
CA THR A 85 -7.20 6.71 2.86
C THR A 85 -5.84 7.34 2.57
N ALA A 86 -4.75 6.65 2.90
CA ALA A 86 -3.40 7.16 2.71
C ALA A 86 -3.07 7.35 1.22
N VAL A 87 -3.36 6.37 0.38
CA VAL A 87 -3.10 6.44 -1.07
C VAL A 87 -3.92 7.55 -1.73
N ALA A 88 -5.20 7.70 -1.36
CA ALA A 88 -6.05 8.78 -1.88
C ALA A 88 -5.58 10.18 -1.44
N ASN A 89 -5.03 10.31 -0.23
CA ASN A 89 -4.46 11.57 0.25
C ASN A 89 -3.18 11.92 -0.51
N ILE A 90 -2.25 10.96 -0.66
CA ILE A 90 -1.01 11.16 -1.42
C ILE A 90 -1.33 11.59 -2.87
N GLN A 91 -2.31 10.94 -3.51
CA GLN A 91 -2.73 11.31 -4.86
C GLN A 91 -3.24 12.77 -4.96
N LYS A 92 -3.84 13.32 -3.90
CA LYS A 92 -4.36 14.70 -3.91
C LYS A 92 -3.31 15.76 -3.57
N THR A 93 -2.28 15.39 -2.80
CA THR A 93 -1.32 16.35 -2.25
C THR A 93 0.03 16.35 -2.95
N GLU A 94 0.43 15.22 -3.57
CA GLU A 94 1.76 15.06 -4.16
C GLU A 94 1.76 14.82 -5.68
N LEU A 95 0.59 14.66 -6.29
CA LEU A 95 0.37 14.49 -7.73
C LEU A 95 -0.63 15.53 -8.24
#